data_AF-A0A7C1N4L6-F1
#
_entry.id   AF-A0A7C1N4L6-F1
#
_cell.length_a   1.000
_cell.length_b   1.000
_cell.length_c   1.000
_cell.angle_alpha   90.00
_cell.angle_beta   90.00
_cell.angle_gamma   90.00
#
_symmetry.space_group_name_H-M   'P 1'
#
loop_
_entity.id
_entity.type
_entity.pdbx_description
1 polymer ?
#
loop_
_entity_poly.entity_id
_entity_poly.type
_entity_poly.pdbx_seq_one_letter_code
_entity_poly.pdbx_strand_id
1 'polypeptide(L)'
;MQTKTEDAESFFSDLYHGAHHIPGKIKAFGEGWSVNHCGDLSTFDFDDLTRLVFMAHDRCMRASIMQSGPGMVKIVVCKREGRKGSFCSRHPTIEEALNMYQEYPHG
;
A
#
# COMPACT_ATOMS: atom_id res chain seq x y z
N MET A 1 -1.73 0.54 15.42
CA MET A 1 -0.37 0.03 15.72
C MET A 1 0.63 0.81 14.89
N GLN A 2 1.69 1.38 15.49
CA GLN A 2 2.71 2.10 14.72
C GLN A 2 3.46 1.13 13.80
N THR A 3 3.53 1.48 12.52
CA THR A 3 4.32 0.72 11.55
C THR A 3 5.80 0.88 11.86
N LYS A 4 6.54 -0.22 12.03
CA LYS A 4 7.99 -0.16 12.22
C LYS A 4 8.68 0.27 10.92
N THR A 5 9.83 0.93 11.03
CA THR A 5 10.59 1.40 9.86
C THR A 5 10.99 0.24 8.95
N GLU A 6 11.44 -0.88 9.53
CA GLU A 6 11.94 -2.04 8.80
C GLU A 6 10.83 -2.73 7.98
N ASP A 7 9.61 -2.76 8.53
CA ASP A 7 8.43 -3.26 7.83
C ASP A 7 8.14 -2.42 6.57
N ALA A 8 8.28 -1.09 6.67
CA ALA A 8 8.06 -0.18 5.56
C ALA A 8 9.19 -0.23 4.53
N GLU A 9 10.45 -0.33 4.97
CA GLU A 9 11.62 -0.50 4.10
C GLU A 9 11.51 -1.78 3.28
N SER A 10 11.17 -2.91 3.93
CA SER A 10 10.90 -4.16 3.22
C SER A 10 9.74 -4.00 2.24
N PHE A 11 8.63 -3.38 2.65
CA PHE A 11 7.49 -3.17 1.77
C PHE A 11 7.84 -2.36 0.52
N PHE A 12 8.50 -1.21 0.68
CA PHE A 12 8.84 -0.36 -0.46
C PHE A 12 9.97 -0.96 -1.32
N SER A 13 10.94 -1.65 -0.71
CA SER A 13 11.96 -2.38 -1.47
C SER A 13 11.32 -3.44 -2.35
N ASP A 14 10.42 -4.25 -1.81
CA ASP A 14 9.77 -5.30 -2.60
C ASP A 14 8.88 -4.69 -3.68
N LEU A 15 8.11 -3.64 -3.38
CA LEU A 15 7.28 -2.95 -4.37
C LEU A 15 8.11 -2.48 -5.56
N TYR A 16 9.27 -1.87 -5.34
CA TYR A 16 10.11 -1.32 -6.40
C TYR A 16 11.20 -2.28 -6.92
N HIS A 17 11.12 -3.57 -6.62
CA HIS A 17 12.14 -4.57 -7.02
C HIS A 17 13.56 -4.30 -6.47
N GLY A 18 13.67 -3.60 -5.35
CA GLY A 18 14.92 -3.36 -4.63
C GLY A 18 15.00 -1.96 -4.02
N ALA A 19 15.71 -1.83 -2.89
CA ALA A 19 15.85 -0.55 -2.18
C ALA A 19 16.47 0.57 -3.03
N HIS A 20 17.32 0.23 -4.00
CA HIS A 20 17.96 1.15 -4.93
C HIS A 20 17.02 1.67 -6.03
N HIS A 21 15.85 1.07 -6.20
CA HIS A 21 14.82 1.47 -7.15
C HIS A 21 13.70 2.32 -6.51
N ILE A 22 13.75 2.53 -5.19
CA ILE A 22 12.75 3.36 -4.52
C ILE A 22 12.91 4.82 -5.00
N PRO A 23 11.86 5.45 -5.58
CA PRO A 23 11.95 6.74 -6.26
C PRO A 23 12.17 7.94 -5.32
N GLY A 24 12.24 7.71 -4.02
CA GLY A 24 12.42 8.75 -3.03
C GLY A 24 12.71 8.20 -1.64
N LYS A 25 12.88 9.11 -0.68
CA LYS A 25 13.10 8.72 0.72
C LYS A 25 11.82 8.21 1.34
N ILE A 26 11.92 7.09 2.07
CA ILE A 26 10.88 6.63 2.98
C ILE A 26 10.81 7.61 4.16
N LYS A 27 9.62 8.14 4.45
CA LYS A 27 9.39 9.16 5.49
C LYS A 27 8.21 8.78 6.37
N ALA A 28 8.35 9.00 7.67
CA ALA A 28 7.25 8.82 8.62
C ALA A 28 6.05 9.70 8.21
N PHE A 29 4.84 9.14 8.31
CA PHE A 29 3.60 9.82 7.96
C PHE A 29 2.43 9.27 8.79
N GLY A 30 1.98 10.04 9.78
CA GLY A 30 1.00 9.56 10.77
C GLY A 30 1.49 8.30 11.48
N GLU A 31 0.67 7.25 11.51
CA GLU A 31 1.03 5.93 12.08
C GLU A 31 1.80 5.01 11.10
N GLY A 32 2.13 5.53 9.92
CA GLY A 32 2.72 4.78 8.83
C GLY A 32 3.93 5.47 8.21
N TRP A 33 4.22 5.08 6.98
CA TRP A 33 5.36 5.56 6.21
C TRP A 33 4.94 5.87 4.79
N SER A 34 5.67 6.77 4.14
CA SER A 34 5.36 7.23 2.80
C SER A 34 6.58 7.34 1.91
N VAL A 35 6.38 7.12 0.61
CA VAL A 35 7.33 7.39 -0.46
C VAL A 35 6.62 8.25 -1.50
N ASN A 36 7.26 9.34 -1.93
CA ASN A 36 6.80 10.09 -3.08
C ASN A 36 7.11 9.30 -4.36
N HIS A 37 6.14 9.20 -5.25
CA HIS A 37 6.23 8.52 -6.53
C HIS A 37 6.01 9.53 -7.65
N CYS A 38 6.84 9.46 -8.69
CA CYS A 38 6.73 10.22 -9.93
C CYS A 38 6.76 9.22 -11.07
N GLY A 39 5.73 9.24 -11.92
CA GLY A 39 5.51 8.23 -12.95
C GLY A 39 4.16 7.55 -12.80
N ASP A 40 4.01 6.47 -13.57
CA ASP A 40 2.76 5.72 -13.66
C ASP A 40 2.70 4.61 -12.60
N LEU A 41 1.48 4.34 -12.14
CA LEU A 41 1.14 3.17 -11.34
C LEU A 41 0.13 2.36 -12.14
N SER A 42 0.63 1.47 -13.00
CA SER A 42 -0.20 0.66 -13.88
C SER A 42 -0.66 -0.63 -13.20
N THR A 43 -1.87 -1.07 -13.52
CA THR A 43 -2.39 -2.37 -13.07
C THR A 43 -1.89 -3.54 -13.92
N PHE A 44 -1.38 -3.27 -15.12
CA PHE A 44 -0.84 -4.24 -16.05
C PHE A 44 0.18 -3.56 -16.96
N ASP A 45 1.24 -4.29 -17.36
CA ASP A 45 2.45 -3.77 -18.02
C ASP A 45 3.16 -2.68 -17.20
N PHE A 46 4.24 -3.08 -16.50
CA PHE A 46 4.78 -2.38 -15.32
C PHE A 46 3.75 -2.32 -14.17
N ASP A 47 3.46 -3.49 -13.59
CA ASP A 47 2.32 -3.81 -12.70
C ASP A 47 2.43 -3.31 -11.25
N ASP A 48 3.15 -2.20 -11.01
CA ASP A 48 3.44 -1.67 -9.67
C ASP A 48 2.16 -1.43 -8.86
N LEU A 49 1.06 -0.98 -9.47
CA LEU A 49 -0.20 -0.79 -8.76
C LEU A 49 -0.82 -2.12 -8.33
N THR A 50 -0.74 -3.14 -9.18
CA THR A 50 -1.24 -4.48 -8.85
C THR A 50 -0.40 -5.10 -7.74
N ARG A 51 0.93 -4.98 -7.81
CA ARG A 51 1.83 -5.46 -6.75
C ARG A 51 1.60 -4.73 -5.44
N LEU A 52 1.38 -3.41 -5.48
CA LEU A 52 1.01 -2.62 -4.30
C LEU A 52 -0.25 -3.18 -3.63
N VAL A 53 -1.29 -3.47 -4.42
CA VAL A 53 -2.56 -4.03 -3.91
C VAL A 53 -2.33 -5.41 -3.30
N PHE A 54 -1.69 -6.33 -4.03
CA PHE A 54 -1.44 -7.68 -3.51
C PHE A 54 -0.61 -7.67 -2.24
N MET A 55 0.47 -6.89 -2.19
CA MET A 55 1.31 -6.77 -1.00
C MET A 55 0.57 -6.12 0.18
N ALA A 56 -0.27 -5.12 -0.07
CA ALA A 56 -1.09 -4.50 0.96
C ALA A 56 -1.99 -5.53 1.64
N HIS A 57 -2.69 -6.34 0.84
CA HIS A 57 -3.52 -7.42 1.35
C HIS A 57 -2.69 -8.51 2.01
N ASP A 58 -1.63 -9.02 1.39
CA ASP A 58 -0.81 -10.11 1.95
C ASP A 58 -0.17 -9.73 3.31
N ARG A 59 0.34 -8.50 3.44
CA ARG A 59 1.10 -8.06 4.62
C ARG A 59 0.29 -7.35 5.70
N CYS A 60 -1.04 -7.33 5.60
CA CYS A 60 -1.91 -6.55 6.49
C CYS A 60 -1.52 -5.05 6.54
N MET A 61 -1.15 -4.47 5.40
CA MET A 61 -0.74 -3.08 5.29
C MET A 61 -1.78 -2.31 4.50
N ARG A 62 -2.43 -1.31 5.10
CA ARG A 62 -3.28 -0.40 4.32
C ARG A 62 -2.39 0.48 3.45
N ALA A 63 -2.43 0.28 2.14
CA ALA A 63 -1.87 1.20 1.16
C ALA A 63 -2.86 2.33 0.84
N SER A 64 -2.34 3.53 0.59
CA SER A 64 -3.13 4.68 0.15
C SER A 64 -2.32 5.55 -0.79
N ILE A 65 -2.92 5.94 -1.92
CA ILE A 65 -2.35 6.90 -2.85
C ILE A 65 -2.92 8.27 -2.50
N MET A 66 -2.04 9.20 -2.15
CA MET A 66 -2.42 10.55 -1.74
C MET A 66 -1.74 11.60 -2.62
N GLN A 67 -2.35 12.78 -2.72
CA GLN A 67 -1.75 13.92 -3.43
C GLN A 67 -0.39 14.29 -2.80
N SER A 68 0.60 14.59 -3.65
CA SER A 68 1.91 15.08 -3.25
C SER A 68 2.22 16.42 -3.96
N GLY A 69 3.50 16.74 -4.16
CA GLY A 69 3.92 17.92 -4.94
C GLY A 69 3.47 17.87 -6.41
N PRO A 70 3.70 18.94 -7.20
CA PRO A 70 3.29 19.02 -8.59
C PRO A 70 3.77 17.81 -9.42
N GLY A 71 2.84 17.13 -10.10
CA GLY A 71 3.14 15.95 -10.93
C GLY A 71 3.46 14.67 -10.15
N MET A 72 3.22 14.63 -8.84
CA MET A 72 3.58 13.48 -8.00
C MET A 72 2.40 13.01 -7.15
N VAL A 73 2.41 11.72 -6.84
CA VAL A 73 1.62 11.14 -5.75
C VAL A 73 2.55 10.70 -4.63
N LYS A 74 1.99 10.41 -3.47
CA LYS A 74 2.70 9.67 -2.42
C LYS A 74 1.94 8.39 -2.11
N ILE A 75 2.69 7.31 -1.97
CA ILE A 75 2.17 6.03 -1.50
C ILE A 75 2.40 5.99 0.00
N VAL A 76 1.33 5.84 0.78
CA VAL A 76 1.34 5.74 2.24
C VAL A 76 0.97 4.32 2.63
N VAL A 77 1.76 3.70 3.50
CA VAL A 77 1.49 2.36 4.05
C VAL A 77 1.37 2.41 5.57
N CYS A 78 0.29 1.84 6.09
CA CYS A 78 0.03 1.74 7.53
C CYS A 78 -0.30 0.30 7.92
N LYS A 79 0.45 -0.27 8.87
CA LYS A 79 0.25 -1.63 9.36
C LYS A 79 -1.05 -1.73 10.17
N ARG A 80 -1.84 -2.74 9.87
CA ARG A 80 -3.05 -3.11 10.61
C ARG A 80 -2.71 -4.15 11.67
N GLU A 81 -3.56 -4.26 12.68
CA GLU A 81 -3.37 -5.17 13.81
C GLU A 81 -3.55 -6.64 13.39
N GLY A 82 -4.38 -6.88 12.38
CA GLY A 82 -4.55 -8.21 11.80
C GLY A 82 -5.71 -8.27 10.81
N ARG A 83 -6.26 -9.47 10.64
CA ARG A 83 -7.39 -9.75 9.73
C ARG A 83 -8.77 -9.48 10.34
N LYS A 84 -8.84 -9.47 11.67
CA LYS A 84 -10.07 -9.33 12.45
C LYS A 84 -10.06 -8.02 13.24
N GLY A 85 -11.24 -7.63 13.73
CA GLY A 85 -11.43 -6.42 14.54
C GLY A 85 -12.26 -5.35 13.84
N SER A 86 -12.13 -4.11 14.30
CA SER A 86 -12.78 -2.95 13.72
C SER A 86 -12.27 -2.67 12.29
N PHE A 87 -13.04 -1.90 11.51
CA PHE A 87 -12.64 -1.46 10.17
C PHE A 87 -11.28 -0.74 10.15
N CYS A 88 -10.96 0.01 11.21
CA CYS A 88 -9.70 0.76 11.32
C CYS A 88 -8.53 -0.11 11.79
N SER A 89 -8.78 -1.26 12.44
CA SER A 89 -7.74 -2.14 12.96
C SER A 89 -7.49 -3.37 12.10
N ARG A 90 -8.43 -3.75 11.22
CA ARG A 90 -8.32 -4.92 10.35
C ARG A 90 -7.85 -4.59 8.93
N HIS A 91 -7.33 -5.59 8.23
CA HIS A 91 -7.14 -5.58 6.78
C HIS A 91 -7.63 -6.90 6.16
N PRO A 92 -8.56 -6.88 5.19
CA PRO A 92 -9.05 -8.12 4.57
C PRO A 92 -7.93 -8.81 3.77
N THR A 93 -8.08 -10.11 3.53
CA THR A 93 -7.29 -10.81 2.50
C THR A 93 -7.71 -10.33 1.10
N ILE A 94 -6.98 -10.75 0.07
CA ILE A 94 -7.34 -10.37 -1.31
C ILE A 94 -8.64 -11.07 -1.74
N GLU A 95 -8.85 -12.32 -1.34
CA GLU A 95 -10.05 -13.10 -1.62
C GLU A 95 -11.28 -12.50 -0.94
N GLU A 96 -11.15 -12.10 0.33
CA GLU A 96 -12.22 -11.40 1.05
C GLU A 96 -12.57 -10.07 0.36
N ALA A 97 -11.57 -9.32 -0.10
CA ALA A 97 -11.78 -8.07 -0.82
C ALA A 97 -12.47 -8.30 -2.18
N LEU A 98 -12.10 -9.37 -2.90
CA LEU A 98 -12.77 -9.78 -4.14
C LEU A 98 -14.23 -10.17 -3.91
N ASN A 99 -14.51 -10.94 -2.85
CA ASN A 99 -15.88 -11.30 -2.48
C ASN A 99 -16.70 -10.03 -2.16
N MET A 100 -16.15 -9.11 -1.37
CA MET A 100 -16.80 -7.83 -1.05
C MET A 100 -17.07 -7.00 -2.32
N TYR A 101 -16.16 -7.01 -3.29
CA TYR A 101 -16.35 -6.33 -4.56
C TYR A 101 -17.49 -6.96 -5.39
N GLN A 102 -17.56 -8.29 -5.44
CA GLN A 102 -18.60 -9.03 -6.16
C GLN A 102 -19.98 -8.93 -5.52
N GLU A 103 -20.04 -8.90 -4.19
CA GLU A 103 -21.29 -8.74 -3.43
C GLU A 103 -21.87 -7.33 -3.55
N TYR A 104 -21.04 -6.34 -3.85
CA TYR A 104 -21.49 -4.96 -4.00
C TYR A 104 -22.31 -4.83 -5.30
N PRO A 105 -23.63 -4.56 -5.23
CA PRO A 105 -24.42 -4.42 -6.44
C PRO A 105 -23.91 -3.20 -7.21
N HIS A 106 -23.27 -3.46 -8.34
CA HIS A 106 -22.98 -2.43 -9.33
C HIS A 106 -24.34 -2.03 -9.92
N GLY A 107 -24.80 -0.83 -9.56
CA GLY A 107 -26.04 -0.26 -10.09
C GLY A 107 -26.00 -0.14 -11.61
#